data_AF-A0A6P4YN60-F1
#
_entry.id   AF-A0A6P4YN60-F1
#
_cell.length_a   1.000
_cell.length_b   1.000
_cell.length_c   1.000
_cell.angle_alpha   90.00
_cell.angle_beta   90.00
_cell.angle_gamma   90.00
#
_symmetry.space_group_name_H-M   'P 1'
#
loop_
_entity.id
_entity.type
_entity.pdbx_description
1 polymer ?
#
loop_
_entity_poly.entity_id
_entity_poly.type
_entity_poly.pdbx_seq_one_letter_code
_entity_poly.pdbx_strand_id
1 'polypeptide(L)'
;MLKWLKKASPSLQRPTKEVKKERERPNFPVPNTYGLPNPEDTEDPEATAAANREVAKVIAEMAEARSRKRKRGNYGTYTPEQRAKIAKMCIEVGPQKTADHMSAEVGRQLNESTVRSIKNSFKKEVERLGTCDVGKFPRRRTGRPLKLERQLTVHV
;
A
#
# COMPACT_ATOMS: atom_id res chain seq x y z
N MET A 1 38.56 -24.27 27.41
CA MET A 1 37.53 -23.73 28.33
C MET A 1 36.27 -23.28 27.54
N LEU A 2 35.63 -24.16 26.74
CA LEU A 2 34.43 -23.81 25.94
C LEU A 2 33.53 -25.03 25.63
N LYS A 3 33.33 -25.94 26.60
CA LYS A 3 32.39 -27.06 26.44
C LYS A 3 30.95 -26.72 26.88
N TRP A 4 30.75 -25.63 27.62
CA TRP A 4 29.42 -25.21 28.09
C TRP A 4 28.63 -24.39 27.04
N LEU A 5 29.32 -23.63 26.18
CA LEU A 5 28.64 -22.68 25.28
C LEU A 5 27.91 -23.34 24.09
N LYS A 6 28.23 -24.60 23.74
CA LYS A 6 27.58 -25.34 22.64
C LYS A 6 26.19 -25.90 22.98
N LYS A 7 25.79 -25.94 24.26
CA LYS A 7 24.47 -26.43 24.69
C LYS A 7 23.38 -25.34 24.60
N ALA A 8 23.76 -24.06 24.54
CA ALA A 8 22.84 -22.93 24.67
C ALA A 8 22.41 -22.28 23.33
N SER A 9 22.85 -22.76 22.17
CA SER A 9 22.47 -22.17 20.88
C SER A 9 22.49 -23.19 19.74
N PRO A 10 21.35 -23.85 19.45
CA PRO A 10 21.22 -24.80 18.34
C PRO A 10 21.40 -24.16 16.95
N SER A 11 21.38 -22.83 16.87
CA SER A 11 21.40 -22.05 15.62
C SER A 11 22.77 -21.88 14.96
N LEU A 12 23.86 -22.35 15.59
CA LEU A 12 25.23 -22.19 15.08
C LEU A 12 25.83 -23.46 14.46
N GLN A 13 25.02 -24.50 14.21
CA GLN A 13 25.49 -25.66 13.47
C GLN A 13 25.56 -25.32 11.97
N ARG A 14 26.76 -25.36 11.39
CA ARG A 14 26.93 -25.34 9.93
C ARG A 14 26.26 -26.60 9.36
N PRO A 15 25.40 -26.50 8.34
CA PRO A 15 24.81 -27.67 7.73
C PRO A 15 25.93 -28.50 7.08
N THR A 16 26.13 -29.71 7.59
CA THR A 16 26.91 -30.75 6.92
C THR A 16 26.25 -31.04 5.58
N LYS A 17 27.08 -31.23 4.55
CA LYS A 17 26.64 -31.61 3.20
C LYS A 17 25.99 -32.99 3.24
N GLU A 18 24.74 -33.05 3.66
CA GLU A 18 23.92 -34.24 3.46
C GLU A 18 23.47 -34.27 2.01
N VAL A 19 23.81 -35.39 1.37
CA VAL A 19 23.32 -35.85 0.08
C VAL A 19 21.81 -35.59 0.03
N LYS A 20 21.38 -34.77 -0.93
CA LYS A 20 19.96 -34.60 -1.24
C LYS A 20 19.42 -35.94 -1.72
N LYS A 21 18.96 -36.77 -0.77
CA LYS A 21 17.93 -37.76 -1.06
C LYS A 21 16.77 -36.92 -1.55
N GLU A 22 16.47 -37.01 -2.85
CA GLU A 22 15.21 -36.54 -3.40
C GLU A 22 14.13 -37.15 -2.51
N ARG A 23 13.61 -36.32 -1.59
CA ARG A 23 12.35 -36.62 -0.95
C ARG A 23 11.38 -36.53 -2.11
N GLU A 24 10.99 -37.68 -2.65
CA GLU A 24 9.77 -37.81 -3.41
C GLU A 24 8.73 -36.99 -2.64
N ARG A 25 8.34 -35.87 -3.23
CA ARG A 25 7.24 -35.08 -2.67
C ARG A 25 6.09 -36.08 -2.59
N PRO A 26 5.46 -36.27 -1.42
CA PRO A 26 4.23 -37.05 -1.39
C PRO A 26 3.35 -36.45 -2.48
N ASN A 27 2.83 -37.29 -3.36
CA ASN A 27 1.89 -36.90 -4.39
C ASN A 27 0.61 -36.47 -3.68
N PHE A 28 0.64 -35.28 -3.08
CA PHE A 28 -0.54 -34.61 -2.60
C PHE A 28 -1.33 -34.28 -3.87
N PRO A 29 -2.53 -34.84 -4.06
CA PRO A 29 -3.38 -34.44 -5.17
C PRO A 29 -3.47 -32.93 -5.11
N VAL A 30 -2.95 -32.25 -6.14
CA VAL A 30 -3.03 -30.80 -6.27
C VAL A 30 -4.50 -30.46 -6.07
N PRO A 31 -4.87 -29.74 -5.00
CA PRO A 31 -6.26 -29.41 -4.77
C PRO A 31 -6.72 -28.64 -5.99
N ASN A 32 -7.77 -29.14 -6.65
CA ASN A 32 -8.32 -28.55 -7.85
C ASN A 32 -8.46 -27.05 -7.58
N THR A 33 -7.70 -26.21 -8.30
CA THR A 33 -7.30 -24.86 -7.86
C THR A 33 -8.47 -23.89 -7.65
N TYR A 34 -9.67 -24.32 -8.03
CA TYR A 34 -10.92 -23.58 -7.99
C TYR A 34 -12.08 -24.37 -7.37
N GLY A 35 -11.82 -25.48 -6.66
CA GLY A 35 -12.87 -26.35 -6.08
C GLY A 35 -13.70 -27.10 -7.12
N LEU A 36 -13.14 -27.31 -8.31
CA LEU A 36 -13.80 -28.02 -9.40
C LEU A 36 -13.82 -29.54 -9.13
N PRO A 37 -14.78 -30.29 -9.71
CA PRO A 37 -14.78 -31.76 -9.65
C PRO A 37 -13.55 -32.32 -10.39
N ASN A 38 -12.96 -33.38 -9.84
CA ASN A 38 -11.89 -34.11 -10.51
C ASN A 38 -12.51 -34.92 -11.66
N PRO A 39 -12.05 -34.77 -12.92
CA PRO A 39 -12.63 -35.48 -14.06
C PRO A 39 -12.58 -37.00 -13.91
N GLU A 40 -11.56 -37.55 -13.25
CA GLU A 40 -11.42 -39.00 -13.04
C GLU A 40 -12.48 -39.59 -12.09
N ASP A 41 -13.14 -38.75 -11.27
CA ASP A 41 -14.16 -39.17 -10.31
C ASP A 41 -15.59 -38.99 -10.86
N THR A 42 -15.74 -38.78 -12.17
CA THR A 42 -17.04 -38.52 -12.83
C THR A 42 -17.37 -39.57 -13.89
N GLU A 43 -18.68 -39.76 -14.12
CA GLU A 43 -19.22 -40.68 -15.14
C GLU A 43 -18.73 -40.36 -16.57
N ASP A 44 -18.42 -39.08 -16.83
CA ASP A 44 -17.86 -38.61 -18.11
C ASP A 44 -16.62 -37.71 -17.85
N PRO A 45 -15.41 -38.28 -17.89
CA PRO A 45 -14.19 -37.54 -17.59
C PRO A 45 -13.85 -36.49 -18.65
N GLU A 46 -14.21 -36.73 -19.92
CA GLU A 46 -13.91 -35.79 -21.00
C GLU A 46 -14.81 -34.56 -20.94
N ALA A 47 -16.11 -34.75 -20.72
CA ALA A 47 -17.04 -33.64 -20.53
C ALA A 47 -16.70 -32.81 -19.29
N THR A 48 -16.36 -33.45 -18.17
CA THR A 48 -15.94 -32.77 -16.95
C THR A 48 -14.65 -31.98 -17.14
N ALA A 49 -13.66 -32.55 -17.83
CA ALA A 49 -12.41 -31.86 -18.14
C ALA A 49 -12.63 -30.64 -19.05
N ALA A 50 -13.51 -30.77 -20.07
CA ALA A 50 -13.87 -29.68 -20.96
C ALA A 50 -14.58 -28.53 -20.21
N ALA A 51 -15.55 -28.85 -19.34
CA ALA A 51 -16.24 -27.87 -18.52
C ALA A 51 -15.28 -27.15 -17.55
N ASN A 52 -14.40 -27.90 -16.89
CA ASN A 52 -13.40 -27.35 -15.98
C ASN A 52 -12.45 -26.37 -16.68
N ARG A 53 -12.07 -26.66 -17.93
CA ARG A 53 -11.20 -25.79 -18.74
C ARG A 53 -11.86 -24.45 -19.03
N GLU A 54 -13.15 -24.45 -19.39
CA GLU A 54 -13.88 -23.21 -19.65
C GLU A 54 -14.08 -22.37 -18.38
N VAL A 55 -14.39 -23.02 -17.25
CA VAL A 55 -14.49 -22.31 -15.96
C VAL A 55 -13.15 -21.69 -15.56
N ALA A 56 -12.05 -22.42 -15.70
CA ALA A 56 -10.71 -21.89 -15.41
C ALA A 56 -10.37 -20.68 -16.29
N LYS A 57 -10.77 -20.68 -17.56
CA LYS A 57 -10.57 -19.57 -18.50
C LYS A 57 -11.33 -18.31 -18.06
N VAL A 58 -12.60 -18.45 -17.68
CA VAL A 58 -13.42 -17.32 -17.19
C VAL A 58 -12.86 -16.73 -15.90
N ILE A 59 -12.43 -17.59 -14.96
CA ILE A 59 -11.83 -17.13 -13.70
C ILE A 59 -10.53 -16.37 -13.96
N ALA A 60 -9.68 -16.87 -14.86
CA ALA A 60 -8.45 -16.18 -15.26
C ALA A 60 -8.74 -14.82 -15.92
N GLU A 61 -9.73 -14.75 -16.81
CA GLU A 61 -10.13 -13.50 -17.45
C GLU A 61 -10.67 -12.47 -16.43
N MET A 62 -11.48 -12.93 -15.47
CA MET A 62 -11.96 -12.08 -14.37
C MET A 62 -10.82 -11.57 -13.47
N ALA A 63 -9.83 -12.43 -13.18
CA ALA A 63 -8.66 -12.05 -12.41
C ALA A 63 -7.83 -10.98 -13.14
N GLU A 64 -7.63 -11.13 -14.44
CA GLU A 64 -6.96 -10.14 -15.31
C GLU A 64 -7.78 -8.85 -15.48
N ALA A 65 -9.11 -8.92 -15.52
CA ALA A 65 -9.95 -7.74 -15.49
C ALA A 65 -9.83 -6.98 -14.16
N ARG A 66 -9.70 -7.71 -13.04
CA ARG A 66 -9.50 -7.13 -11.71
C ARG A 66 -8.10 -6.54 -11.54
N SER A 67 -7.07 -7.16 -12.12
CA SER A 67 -5.69 -6.67 -12.08
C SER A 67 -5.53 -5.35 -12.87
N ARG A 68 -6.28 -5.19 -13.97
CA ARG A 68 -6.36 -3.94 -14.77
C ARG A 68 -7.01 -2.77 -14.02
N LYS A 69 -7.58 -2.97 -12.83
CA LYS A 69 -8.05 -1.86 -12.00
C LYS A 69 -6.86 -1.00 -11.59
N ARG A 70 -6.77 0.21 -12.16
CA ARG A 70 -5.72 1.21 -11.88
C ARG A 70 -5.45 1.26 -10.38
N LYS A 71 -4.22 0.91 -9.99
CA LYS A 71 -3.74 1.12 -8.62
C LYS A 71 -3.93 2.59 -8.29
N ARG A 72 -4.70 2.87 -7.23
CA ARG A 72 -4.95 4.23 -6.75
C ARG A 72 -3.60 4.93 -6.61
N GLY A 73 -3.40 6.01 -7.36
CA GLY A 73 -2.12 6.68 -7.44
C GLY A 73 -1.62 7.10 -6.06
N ASN A 74 -0.31 7.20 -5.90
CA ASN A 74 0.28 7.77 -4.70
C ASN A 74 -0.27 9.20 -4.57
N TYR A 75 -0.96 9.50 -3.47
CA TYR A 75 -1.39 10.87 -3.20
C TYR A 75 -0.13 11.73 -3.14
N GLY A 76 0.04 12.62 -4.12
CA GLY A 76 1.15 13.54 -4.16
C GLY A 76 1.20 14.34 -2.86
N THR A 77 2.06 13.92 -1.94
CA THR A 77 2.32 14.64 -0.71
C THR A 77 3.22 15.81 -1.07
N TYR A 78 2.63 16.99 -1.21
CA TYR A 78 3.37 18.24 -1.22
C TYR A 78 4.13 18.37 0.10
N THR A 79 5.39 18.80 0.02
CA THR A 79 6.18 19.08 1.21
C THR A 79 5.51 20.20 2.02
N PRO A 80 5.73 20.29 3.34
CA PRO A 80 5.17 21.36 4.16
C PRO A 80 5.48 22.77 3.62
N GLU A 81 6.66 22.93 3.03
CA GLU A 81 7.14 24.17 2.41
C GLU A 81 6.38 24.48 1.11
N GLN A 82 6.22 23.47 0.23
CA GLN A 82 5.42 23.62 -0.99
C GLN A 82 3.97 24.00 -0.66
N ARG A 83 3.37 23.40 0.38
CA ARG A 83 2.00 23.74 0.80
C ARG A 83 1.89 25.17 1.31
N ALA A 84 2.89 25.65 2.06
CA ALA A 84 2.94 27.05 2.50
C ALA A 84 3.08 28.00 1.30
N LYS A 85 3.98 27.68 0.36
CA LYS A 85 4.17 28.46 -0.88
C LYS A 85 2.91 28.53 -1.73
N ILE A 86 2.24 27.39 -1.96
CA ILE A 86 0.94 27.31 -2.66
C ILE A 86 -0.10 28.21 -1.97
N ALA A 87 -0.17 28.17 -0.64
CA ALA A 87 -1.15 28.98 0.09
C ALA A 87 -0.88 30.48 -0.04
N LYS A 88 0.38 30.92 0.10
CA LYS A 88 0.78 32.33 -0.05
C LYS A 88 0.48 32.86 -1.45
N MET A 89 0.93 32.16 -2.50
CA MET A 89 0.64 32.57 -3.88
C MET A 89 -0.85 32.54 -4.21
N CYS A 90 -1.62 31.60 -3.65
CA CYS A 90 -3.07 31.56 -3.87
C CYS A 90 -3.77 32.79 -3.27
N ILE A 91 -3.23 33.38 -2.20
CA ILE A 91 -3.76 34.61 -1.59
C ILE A 91 -3.42 35.81 -2.46
N GLU A 92 -2.22 35.84 -3.05
CA GLU A 92 -1.73 36.95 -3.87
C GLU A 92 -2.35 36.99 -5.28
N VAL A 93 -2.34 35.84 -5.98
CA VAL A 93 -2.62 35.78 -7.43
C VAL A 93 -3.94 35.06 -7.75
N GLY A 94 -4.43 34.26 -6.80
CA GLY A 94 -5.65 33.46 -6.94
C GLY A 94 -5.38 31.99 -7.32
N PRO A 95 -6.42 31.13 -7.24
CA PRO A 95 -6.27 29.68 -7.25
C PRO A 95 -5.85 29.09 -8.60
N GLN A 96 -6.39 29.61 -9.72
CA GLN A 96 -6.12 29.08 -11.06
C GLN A 96 -4.67 29.35 -11.48
N LYS A 97 -4.24 30.63 -11.43
CA LYS A 97 -2.86 31.03 -11.76
C LYS A 97 -1.82 30.35 -10.86
N THR A 98 -2.15 30.15 -9.58
CA THR A 98 -1.29 29.40 -8.66
C THR A 98 -1.17 27.94 -9.06
N ALA A 99 -2.26 27.31 -9.51
CA ALA A 99 -2.27 25.94 -9.98
C ALA A 99 -1.32 25.77 -11.17
N ASP A 100 -1.39 26.68 -12.15
CA ASP A 100 -0.56 26.64 -13.35
C ASP A 100 0.93 26.83 -13.02
N HIS A 101 1.27 27.85 -12.21
CA HIS A 101 2.64 28.13 -11.81
C HIS A 101 3.26 26.99 -10.99
N MET A 102 2.51 26.45 -10.03
CA MET A 102 2.99 25.34 -9.20
C MET A 102 3.03 24.01 -9.92
N SER A 103 2.15 23.83 -10.92
CA SER A 103 2.19 22.65 -11.77
C SER A 103 3.50 22.57 -12.55
N ALA A 104 3.96 23.72 -13.05
CA ALA A 104 5.26 23.84 -13.73
C ALA A 104 6.43 23.58 -12.76
N GLU A 105 6.42 24.19 -11.58
CA GLU A 105 7.54 24.07 -10.62
C GLU A 105 7.68 22.66 -9.99
N VAL A 106 6.55 22.02 -9.67
CA VAL A 106 6.55 20.69 -9.03
C VAL A 106 6.67 19.55 -10.05
N GLY A 107 6.55 19.86 -11.35
CA GLY A 107 6.57 18.89 -12.44
C GLY A 107 5.37 17.93 -12.39
N ARG A 108 4.24 18.36 -11.80
CA ARG A 108 3.03 17.56 -11.61
C ARG A 108 1.80 18.45 -11.74
N GLN A 109 0.76 17.96 -12.42
CA GLN A 109 -0.49 18.68 -12.56
C GLN A 109 -1.14 18.94 -11.19
N LEU A 110 -1.18 20.22 -10.80
CA LEU A 110 -1.86 20.67 -9.60
C LEU A 110 -3.30 21.06 -9.95
N ASN A 111 -4.27 20.40 -9.32
CA ASN A 111 -5.68 20.74 -9.52
C ASN A 111 -6.08 21.97 -8.70
N GLU A 112 -6.89 22.85 -9.27
CA GLU A 112 -7.40 24.05 -8.60
C GLU A 112 -8.13 23.73 -7.28
N SER A 113 -8.88 22.62 -7.24
CA SER A 113 -9.52 22.11 -6.02
C SER A 113 -8.53 21.84 -4.88
N THR A 114 -7.32 21.38 -5.22
CA THR A 114 -6.24 21.13 -4.27
C THR A 114 -5.69 22.44 -3.71
N VAL A 115 -5.47 23.43 -4.58
CA VAL A 115 -5.01 24.77 -4.18
C VAL A 115 -5.99 25.41 -3.21
N ARG A 116 -7.30 25.38 -3.51
CA ARG A 116 -8.35 25.88 -2.61
C ARG A 116 -8.35 25.18 -1.27
N SER A 117 -8.24 23.85 -1.27
CA SER A 117 -8.19 23.04 -0.04
C SER A 117 -6.98 23.42 0.84
N ILE A 118 -5.82 23.61 0.22
CA ILE A 118 -4.60 24.04 0.91
C ILE A 118 -4.77 25.44 1.49
N LYS A 119 -5.29 26.41 0.71
CA LYS A 119 -5.60 27.77 1.20
C LYS A 119 -6.51 27.76 2.41
N ASN A 120 -7.62 27.03 2.35
CA ASN A 120 -8.58 26.98 3.45
C ASN A 120 -7.96 26.35 4.70
N SER A 121 -7.13 25.32 4.53
CA SER A 121 -6.42 24.70 5.64
C SER A 121 -5.37 25.63 6.23
N PHE A 122 -4.70 26.43 5.40
CA PHE A 122 -3.73 27.44 5.84
C PHE A 122 -4.40 28.56 6.63
N LYS A 123 -5.54 29.10 6.15
CA LYS A 123 -6.30 30.13 6.88
C LYS A 123 -6.70 29.67 8.28
N LYS A 124 -7.19 28.44 8.42
CA LYS A 124 -7.52 27.85 9.72
C LYS A 124 -6.30 27.70 10.63
N GLU A 125 -5.13 27.42 10.06
CA GLU A 125 -3.89 27.31 10.83
C GLU A 125 -3.40 28.69 11.31
N VAL A 126 -3.48 29.70 10.44
CA VAL A 126 -3.17 31.10 10.79
C VAL A 126 -4.08 31.59 11.91
N GLU A 127 -5.38 31.32 11.82
CA GLU A 127 -6.36 31.65 12.87
C GLU A 127 -6.03 30.96 14.19
N ARG A 128 -5.58 29.69 14.14
CA ARG A 128 -5.19 28.93 15.34
C ARG A 128 -3.90 29.43 16.00
N LEU A 129 -2.92 29.84 15.19
CA LEU A 129 -1.59 30.25 15.68
C LEU A 129 -1.49 31.76 15.92
N GLY A 130 -2.44 32.56 15.44
CA GLY A 130 -2.39 34.03 15.48
C GLY A 130 -1.23 34.64 14.70
N THR A 131 -0.53 33.85 13.88
CA THR A 131 0.68 34.28 13.14
C THR A 131 0.50 34.01 11.65
N CYS A 132 0.73 35.03 10.84
CA CYS A 132 0.57 34.97 9.38
C CYS A 132 1.70 34.24 8.65
N ASP A 133 2.86 34.06 9.31
CA ASP A 133 4.03 33.43 8.69
C ASP A 133 4.21 31.97 9.13
N VAL A 134 3.48 31.08 8.46
CA VAL A 134 3.67 29.63 8.63
C VAL A 134 4.59 29.15 7.52
N GLY A 135 5.91 29.22 7.75
CA GLY A 135 6.93 28.76 6.79
C GLY A 135 6.88 27.25 6.49
N LYS A 136 6.35 26.44 7.42
CA LYS A 136 6.17 24.99 7.24
C LYS A 136 4.73 24.60 7.57
N PHE A 137 3.98 24.16 6.56
CA PHE A 137 2.57 23.79 6.72
C PHE A 137 2.32 22.28 6.41
N PRO A 138 2.47 21.38 7.40
CA PRO A 138 2.30 19.95 7.19
C PRO A 138 0.83 19.56 6.98
N ARG A 139 0.59 18.48 6.24
CA ARG A 139 -0.76 17.93 6.06
C ARG A 139 -1.19 17.31 7.39
N ARG A 140 -2.32 17.79 7.94
CA ARG A 140 -2.91 17.20 9.14
C ARG A 140 -3.32 15.75 8.87
N ARG A 141 -3.12 14.87 9.87
CA ARG A 141 -3.66 13.51 9.81
C ARG A 141 -5.18 13.60 9.78
N THR A 142 -5.78 13.07 8.73
CA THR A 142 -7.23 12.97 8.56
C THR A 142 -7.70 11.59 8.98
N GLY A 143 -8.83 11.52 9.67
CA GLY A 143 -9.44 10.27 10.11
C GLY A 143 -9.82 10.31 11.58
N ARG A 144 -10.63 9.34 12.00
CA ARG A 144 -10.93 9.13 13.42
C ARG A 144 -9.65 8.63 14.11
N PRO A 145 -9.25 9.21 15.26
CA PRO A 145 -8.15 8.63 16.02
C PRO A 145 -8.46 7.18 16.32
N LEU A 146 -7.46 6.30 16.16
CA LEU A 146 -7.57 4.92 16.61
C LEU A 146 -7.92 4.98 18.10
N LYS A 147 -9.00 4.30 18.50
CA LYS A 147 -9.32 4.08 19.91
C LYS A 147 -8.31 3.06 20.46
N LEU A 148 -7.06 3.49 20.58
CA LEU A 148 -6.12 2.84 21.46
C LEU A 148 -6.54 3.29 22.87
N GLU A 149 -6.94 2.32 23.68
CA GLU A 149 -7.11 2.55 25.11
C GLU A 149 -5.86 3.25 25.63
N ARG A 150 -6.05 4.27 26.47
CA ARG A 150 -4.98 5.04 27.10
C ARG A 150 -4.05 4.11 27.87
N GLN A 151 -3.02 3.58 27.22
CA GLN A 151 -1.90 2.94 27.89
C GLN A 151 -0.88 4.05 28.15
N LEU A 152 -1.03 4.63 29.34
CA LEU A 152 -0.01 5.21 30.22
C LEU A 152 1.24 5.77 29.52
N THR A 153 1.32 7.09 29.50
CA THR A 153 2.59 7.83 29.42
C THR A 153 3.52 7.31 30.51
N VAL A 154 4.57 6.57 30.14
CA VAL A 154 5.71 6.33 31.04
C VAL A 154 6.60 7.56 30.90
N HIS A 155 6.60 8.41 31.93
CA HIS A 155 7.65 9.41 32.11
C HIS A 155 8.94 8.67 32.46
N VAL A 156 9.98 8.90 31.65
CA VAL A 156 11.38 8.68 31.99
C VAL A 156 12.06 10.04 31.96
#